data_AF-A0A3N5SH51-F1
#
_entry.id   AF-A0A3N5SH51-F1
#
_cell.length_a   1.000
_cell.length_b   1.000
_cell.length_c   1.000
_cell.angle_alpha   90.00
_cell.angle_beta   90.00
_cell.angle_gamma   90.00
#
_symmetry.space_group_name_H-M   'P 1'
#
loop_
_entity.id
_entity.type
_entity.pdbx_description
1 polymer ?
#
loop_
_entity_poly.entity_id
_entity_poly.type
_entity_poly.pdbx_seq_one_letter_code
_entity_poly.pdbx_strand_id
1 'polypeptide(L)'
;MIIWGSTTKELTVESTTFYCPNCRETTDCDHLRVASYFTLYFIPLFQTATLGEYVRCDDCEREFDVKALSLTKQQIDAMNRPWSCGECGNSNPPAQNRCLKCKCYREDDPVDNIFEE
;
A
#
# COMPACT_ATOMS: atom_id res chain seq x y z
N MET A 1 27.48 -24.65 -23.93
CA MET A 1 27.48 -23.22 -23.58
C MET A 1 26.59 -23.07 -22.35
N ILE A 2 27.11 -22.56 -21.23
CA ILE A 2 26.32 -22.35 -20.00
C ILE A 2 25.73 -20.95 -20.06
N ILE A 3 24.40 -20.83 -19.99
CA ILE A 3 23.69 -19.54 -19.91
C ILE A 3 23.17 -19.39 -18.48
N TRP A 4 23.60 -18.33 -17.80
CA TRP A 4 23.18 -17.98 -16.44
C TRP A 4 22.69 -16.54 -16.40
N GLY A 5 21.88 -16.20 -15.39
CA GLY A 5 21.32 -14.87 -15.21
C GLY A 5 20.51 -14.77 -13.91
N SER A 6 19.71 -13.71 -13.79
CA SER A 6 18.75 -13.53 -12.70
C SER A 6 17.36 -13.24 -13.24
N THR A 7 16.34 -13.75 -12.57
CA THR A 7 14.94 -13.39 -12.85
C THR A 7 14.25 -12.94 -11.58
N THR A 8 13.31 -12.01 -11.70
CA THR A 8 12.47 -11.58 -10.57
C THR A 8 11.20 -12.42 -10.56
N LYS A 9 10.80 -12.86 -9.37
CA LYS A 9 9.55 -13.59 -9.15
C LYS A 9 8.77 -12.98 -8.01
N GLU A 10 7.45 -13.01 -8.16
CA GLU A 10 6.49 -12.80 -7.09
C GLU A 10 6.17 -14.14 -6.44
N LEU A 11 6.07 -14.14 -5.13
CA LEU A 11 5.76 -15.32 -4.32
C LEU A 11 4.68 -14.91 -3.32
N THR A 12 3.55 -15.62 -3.32
CA THR A 12 2.56 -15.48 -2.26
C THR A 12 3.15 -16.04 -0.97
N VAL A 13 3.31 -15.18 0.03
CA VAL A 13 3.78 -15.53 1.38
C VAL A 13 2.64 -16.16 2.15
N GLU A 14 1.52 -15.45 2.21
CA GLU A 14 0.27 -15.88 2.82
C GLU A 14 -0.91 -15.16 2.17
N SER A 15 -2.09 -15.80 2.19
CA SER A 15 -3.35 -15.16 1.84
C SER A 15 -4.11 -14.90 3.14
N THR A 16 -4.50 -13.65 3.37
CA THR A 16 -5.14 -13.20 4.61
C THR A 16 -6.27 -12.21 4.31
N THR A 17 -7.01 -11.79 5.32
CA THR A 17 -8.05 -10.76 5.16
C THR A 17 -7.56 -9.42 5.71
N PHE A 18 -7.94 -8.33 5.04
CA PHE A 18 -7.69 -6.98 5.53
C PHE A 18 -8.80 -6.03 5.11
N TYR A 19 -8.89 -4.88 5.79
CA TYR A 19 -9.80 -3.82 5.38
C TYR A 19 -9.15 -3.02 4.24
N CYS A 20 -9.65 -3.17 3.01
CA CYS A 20 -9.02 -2.54 1.86
C CYS A 20 -9.21 -1.00 1.87
N PRO A 21 -8.14 -0.19 1.84
CA PRO A 21 -8.24 1.27 1.85
C PRO A 21 -8.97 1.87 0.65
N ASN A 22 -9.04 1.12 -0.45
CA ASN A 22 -9.69 1.54 -1.69
C ASN A 22 -11.14 1.03 -1.79
N CYS A 23 -11.39 -0.26 -1.53
CA CYS A 23 -12.74 -0.83 -1.59
C CYS A 23 -13.61 -0.41 -0.40
N ARG A 24 -12.98 -0.12 0.74
CA ARG A 24 -13.64 0.17 2.03
C ARG A 24 -14.52 -0.99 2.53
N GLU A 25 -14.07 -2.20 2.24
CA GLU A 25 -14.67 -3.45 2.69
C GLU A 25 -13.55 -4.39 3.17
N THR A 26 -13.90 -5.32 4.07
CA THR A 26 -12.96 -6.39 4.45
C THR A 26 -12.97 -7.45 3.36
N THR A 27 -11.81 -7.66 2.75
CA THR A 27 -11.65 -8.59 1.62
C THR A 27 -10.43 -9.48 1.85
N ASP A 28 -10.38 -10.58 1.12
CA ASP A 28 -9.16 -11.39 1.01
C ASP A 28 -8.08 -10.62 0.23
N CYS A 29 -6.83 -10.97 0.52
CA CYS A 29 -5.66 -10.39 -0.09
C CYS A 29 -4.47 -11.35 -0.07
N ASP A 30 -3.61 -11.22 -1.07
CA ASP A 30 -2.34 -11.91 -1.14
C ASP A 30 -1.22 -11.01 -0.63
N HIS A 31 -0.52 -11.45 0.43
CA HIS A 31 0.77 -10.90 0.82
C HIS A 31 1.85 -11.47 -0.09
N LEU A 32 2.40 -10.61 -0.93
CA LEU A 32 3.32 -10.98 -2.00
C LEU A 32 4.73 -10.50 -1.65
N ARG A 33 5.70 -11.37 -1.91
CA ARG A 33 7.13 -11.08 -1.80
C ARG A 33 7.77 -11.14 -3.16
N VAL A 34 8.41 -10.04 -3.54
CA VAL A 34 9.20 -9.93 -4.76
C VAL A 34 10.63 -10.32 -4.43
N ALA A 35 11.16 -11.31 -5.15
CA ALA A 35 12.51 -11.77 -4.94
C ALA A 35 13.25 -12.04 -6.26
N SER A 36 14.54 -11.77 -6.26
CA SER A 36 15.44 -12.17 -7.34
C SER A 36 15.85 -13.63 -7.16
N TYR A 37 15.91 -14.37 -8.26
CA TYR A 37 16.33 -15.76 -8.33
C TYR A 37 17.50 -15.88 -9.29
N PHE A 38 18.47 -16.71 -8.93
CA PHE A 38 19.48 -17.15 -9.88
C PHE A 38 18.84 -18.11 -10.90
N THR A 39 19.05 -17.84 -12.18
CA THR A 39 18.54 -18.68 -13.27
C THR A 39 19.67 -19.34 -14.02
N LEU A 40 19.54 -20.65 -14.25
CA LEU A 40 20.43 -21.42 -15.10
C LEU A 40 19.60 -22.08 -16.20
N TYR A 41 19.99 -21.90 -17.47
CA TYR A 41 19.21 -22.41 -18.61
C TYR A 41 17.71 -22.05 -18.52
N PHE A 42 17.41 -20.81 -18.11
CA PHE A 42 16.03 -20.29 -17.89
C PHE A 42 15.26 -20.93 -16.73
N ILE A 43 15.86 -21.82 -15.96
CA ILE A 43 15.24 -22.41 -14.76
C ILE A 43 15.68 -21.61 -13.53
N PRO A 44 14.75 -21.00 -12.77
CA PRO A 44 15.05 -20.33 -11.51
C PRO A 44 15.34 -21.37 -10.43
N LEU A 45 16.57 -21.35 -9.89
CA LEU A 45 17.06 -22.40 -8.98
C LEU A 45 16.85 -22.05 -7.52
N PHE A 46 17.33 -20.88 -7.10
CA PHE A 46 17.24 -20.43 -5.71
C PHE A 46 17.14 -18.92 -5.65
N GLN A 47 16.53 -18.45 -4.56
CA GLN A 47 16.40 -17.03 -4.29
C GLN A 47 17.76 -16.43 -3.92
N THR A 48 18.10 -15.30 -4.50
CA THR A 48 19.34 -14.55 -4.23
C THR A 48 19.12 -13.35 -3.32
N ALA A 49 18.01 -12.63 -3.46
CA ALA A 49 17.66 -11.49 -2.61
C ALA A 49 16.16 -11.23 -2.59
N THR A 50 15.62 -10.80 -1.45
CA THR A 50 14.27 -10.19 -1.38
C THR A 50 14.38 -8.74 -1.84
N LEU A 51 13.52 -8.33 -2.76
CA LEU A 51 13.50 -6.98 -3.35
C LEU A 51 12.42 -6.09 -2.75
N GLY A 52 11.33 -6.68 -2.24
CA GLY A 52 10.25 -5.95 -1.59
C GLY A 52 9.07 -6.85 -1.25
N GLU A 53 8.14 -6.32 -0.48
CA GLU A 53 6.89 -6.98 -0.11
C GLU A 53 5.74 -5.98 -0.22
N TYR A 54 4.56 -6.47 -0.60
CA TYR A 54 3.34 -5.69 -0.70
C TYR A 54 2.13 -6.60 -0.55
N VAL A 55 0.96 -6.00 -0.39
CA VAL A 55 -0.32 -6.72 -0.29
C VAL A 55 -1.19 -6.33 -1.45
N ARG A 56 -1.77 -7.30 -2.14
CA ARG A 56 -2.69 -7.09 -3.26
C ARG A 56 -4.11 -7.45 -2.83
N CYS A 57 -5.05 -6.53 -2.99
CA CYS A 57 -6.46 -6.80 -2.77
C CYS A 57 -7.04 -7.62 -3.93
N ASP A 58 -7.80 -8.67 -3.64
CA ASP A 58 -8.34 -9.58 -4.66
C ASP A 58 -9.50 -8.96 -5.45
N ASP A 59 -10.21 -7.98 -4.88
CA ASP A 59 -11.36 -7.34 -5.52
C ASP A 59 -10.97 -6.17 -6.44
N CYS A 60 -10.04 -5.31 -6.02
CA CYS A 60 -9.64 -4.13 -6.79
C CYS A 60 -8.22 -4.18 -7.36
N GLU A 61 -7.50 -5.28 -7.13
CA GLU A 61 -6.15 -5.56 -7.65
C GLU A 61 -5.10 -4.49 -7.30
N ARG A 62 -5.39 -3.61 -6.33
CA ARG A 62 -4.45 -2.57 -5.90
C ARG A 62 -3.43 -3.14 -4.94
N GLU A 63 -2.21 -2.66 -5.10
CA GLU A 63 -1.07 -2.98 -4.26
C GLU A 63 -0.93 -1.93 -3.15
N PHE A 64 -0.71 -2.41 -1.93
CA PHE A 64 -0.53 -1.60 -0.73
C PHE A 64 0.74 -2.04 0.00
N ASP A 65 1.31 -1.13 0.79
CA ASP A 65 2.39 -1.48 1.71
C ASP A 65 1.89 -2.53 2.72
N VAL A 66 2.76 -3.46 3.14
CA VAL A 66 2.43 -4.52 4.10
C VAL A 66 1.86 -3.97 5.41
N LYS A 67 2.23 -2.74 5.81
CA LYS A 67 1.66 -2.04 6.96
C LYS A 67 0.14 -1.88 6.89
N ALA A 68 -0.47 -1.95 5.69
CA ALA A 68 -1.91 -1.90 5.53
C ALA A 68 -2.63 -3.07 6.23
N LEU A 69 -1.96 -4.22 6.43
CA LEU A 69 -2.53 -5.36 7.17
C LEU A 69 -2.77 -5.04 8.65
N SER A 70 -1.95 -4.17 9.23
CA SER A 70 -2.08 -3.76 10.64
C SER A 70 -3.04 -2.60 10.85
N LEU A 71 -3.54 -1.96 9.79
CA LEU A 71 -4.42 -0.81 9.92
C LEU A 71 -5.85 -1.23 10.24
N THR A 72 -6.42 -0.60 11.26
CA THR A 72 -7.83 -0.75 11.57
C THR A 72 -8.71 0.01 10.58
N LYS A 73 -9.97 -0.43 10.46
CA LYS A 73 -11.01 0.31 9.72
C LYS A 73 -11.06 1.79 10.14
N GLN A 74 -10.96 2.08 11.44
CA GLN A 74 -11.05 3.45 11.95
C GLN A 74 -9.87 4.32 11.47
N GLN A 75 -8.64 3.78 11.47
CA GLN A 75 -7.47 4.49 10.94
C GLN A 75 -7.61 4.74 9.44
N ILE A 76 -8.06 3.75 8.66
CA ILE A 76 -8.29 3.88 7.22
C ILE A 76 -9.38 4.92 6.91
N ASP A 77 -10.49 4.88 7.65
CA ASP A 77 -11.56 5.86 7.51
C ASP A 77 -11.10 7.28 7.88
N ALA A 78 -10.23 7.42 8.89
CA ALA A 78 -9.64 8.71 9.26
C ALA A 78 -8.74 9.28 8.15
N MET A 79 -7.88 8.45 7.53
CA MET A 79 -7.04 8.86 6.40
C MET A 79 -7.85 9.27 5.17
N ASN A 80 -8.98 8.58 4.93
CA ASN A 80 -9.84 8.86 3.78
C ASN A 80 -10.85 9.99 4.05
N ARG A 81 -10.91 10.53 5.27
CA ARG A 81 -11.89 11.56 5.63
C ARG A 81 -11.53 12.90 5.00
N PRO A 82 -12.47 13.59 4.33
CA PRO A 82 -12.29 14.97 3.91
C PRO A 82 -11.96 15.89 5.10
N TRP A 83 -11.12 16.90 4.88
CA TRP A 83 -10.76 17.88 5.90
C TRP A 83 -11.39 19.24 5.63
N SER A 84 -11.77 19.92 6.71
CA SER A 84 -12.34 21.26 6.66
C SER A 84 -11.24 22.31 6.78
N CYS A 85 -11.23 23.28 5.87
CA CYS A 85 -10.29 24.40 5.93
C CYS A 85 -10.61 25.32 7.13
N GLY A 86 -9.62 25.58 7.99
CA GLY A 86 -9.76 26.46 9.15
C GLY A 86 -10.08 27.92 8.81
N GLU A 87 -9.61 28.43 7.66
CA GLU A 87 -9.85 29.82 7.26
C GLU A 87 -11.22 30.04 6.60
N CYS A 88 -11.63 29.15 5.70
CA CYS A 88 -12.81 29.37 4.85
C CYS A 88 -13.92 28.33 4.99
N GLY A 89 -13.73 27.30 5.82
CA GLY A 89 -14.70 26.23 6.10
C GLY A 89 -14.92 25.25 4.95
N ASN A 90 -14.24 25.39 3.81
CA ASN A 90 -14.42 24.51 2.67
C ASN A 90 -13.94 23.09 2.99
N SER A 91 -14.75 22.07 2.67
CA SER A 91 -14.35 20.66 2.73
C SER A 91 -13.47 20.30 1.53
N ASN A 92 -12.36 19.62 1.78
CA ASN A 92 -11.38 19.25 0.76
C ASN A 92 -11.11 17.74 0.82
N PRO A 93 -10.84 17.08 -0.32
CA PRO A 93 -10.41 15.68 -0.34
C PRO A 93 -9.19 15.44 0.54
N PRO A 94 -9.05 14.24 1.13
CA PRO A 94 -7.94 13.89 2.03
C PRO A 94 -6.55 14.11 1.41
N ALA A 95 -6.40 13.80 0.11
CA ALA A 95 -5.13 13.95 -0.62
C ALA A 95 -4.74 15.40 -0.95
N GLN A 96 -5.60 16.39 -0.69
CA GLN A 96 -5.30 17.78 -0.98
C GLN A 96 -4.63 18.46 0.21
N ASN A 97 -3.44 19.04 -0.01
CA ASN A 97 -2.74 19.82 1.03
C ASN A 97 -3.03 21.32 0.96
N ARG A 98 -3.72 21.75 -0.11
CA ARG A 98 -4.12 23.14 -0.30
C ARG A 98 -5.63 23.22 -0.43
N CYS A 99 -6.26 24.15 0.29
CA CYS A 99 -7.70 24.34 0.20
C CYS A 99 -8.11 24.67 -1.24
N LEU A 100 -9.10 23.94 -1.78
CA LEU A 100 -9.57 24.13 -3.16
C LEU A 100 -10.21 25.51 -3.37
N LYS A 101 -10.75 26.12 -2.31
CA LYS A 101 -11.39 27.44 -2.31
C LYS A 101 -10.41 28.60 -2.09
N CYS A 102 -9.88 28.76 -0.88
CA CYS A 102 -9.06 29.93 -0.52
C CYS A 102 -7.56 29.76 -0.81
N LYS A 103 -7.11 28.57 -1.22
CA LYS A 103 -5.71 28.25 -1.53
C LYS A 103 -4.72 28.31 -0.34
N CYS A 104 -5.19 28.42 0.90
CA CYS A 104 -4.36 28.25 2.10
C CYS A 104 -3.87 26.80 2.25
N TYR A 105 -2.85 26.58 3.07
CA TYR A 105 -2.32 25.26 3.38
C TYR A 105 -3.10 24.58 4.50
N ARG A 106 -3.12 23.25 4.46
CA ARG A 106 -3.63 22.40 5.55
C ARG A 106 -2.64 22.42 6.72
N GLU A 107 -3.15 22.60 7.93
CA GLU A 107 -2.34 22.70 9.14
C GLU A 107 -2.09 21.34 9.82
N ASP A 108 -3.00 20.37 9.66
CA ASP A 108 -2.91 19.04 10.30
C ASP A 108 -2.83 17.90 9.26
N ASP A 109 -1.75 17.10 9.24
CA ASP A 109 -1.67 15.86 8.43
C ASP A 109 -2.20 14.66 9.24
N PRO A 110 -3.23 13.94 8.76
CA PRO A 110 -3.81 12.81 9.47
C PRO A 110 -2.91 11.57 9.44
N VAL A 111 -1.92 11.51 8.54
CA VAL A 111 -1.04 10.34 8.39
C VAL A 111 0.06 10.30 9.45
N ASP A 112 0.54 11.48 9.88
CA ASP A 112 1.63 11.59 10.87
C ASP A 112 1.27 10.96 12.23
N ASN A 113 -0.02 10.88 12.57
CA ASN A 113 -0.50 10.38 13.86
C ASN A 113 -0.90 8.89 13.88
N ILE A 114 -0.81 8.18 12.75
CA ILE A 114 -1.36 6.81 12.61
C ILE A 114 -0.29 5.73 12.77
N PHE A 115 0.98 6.07 12.55
CA PHE A 115 2.13 5.15 12.62
C PHE A 115 3.00 5.35 13.87
N GLU A 116 2.55 6.18 14.82
CA GLU A 116 3.23 6.43 16.10
C GLU A 116 2.67 5.56 17.24
N GLU A 117 2.67 4.23 17.09
CA GLU A 117 2.66 3.29 18.24
C GLU A 117 3.51 2.04 17.93
#